data_AF-A0A8J2NE23-F1
#
_entry.id   AF-A0A8J2NE23-F1
#
_cell.length_a   1.000
_cell.length_b   1.000
_cell.length_c   1.000
_cell.angle_alpha   90.00
_cell.angle_beta   90.00
_cell.angle_gamma   90.00
#
_symmetry.space_group_name_H-M   'P 1'
#
loop_
_entity.id
_entity.type
_entity.pdbx_description
1 polymer ?
#
loop_
_entity_poly.entity_id
_entity_poly.type
_entity_poly.pdbx_seq_one_letter_code
_entity_poly.pdbx_strand_id
1 'polypeptide(L)'
;MVTRTLDDIPTLSQLYRDTSSPLSAAASKSTSSSFTPNASLNDRIGLVQGDITKLKLDAIVNAANKRLLGGAGVDGAIHAAAGPELAKECRPLGPIETGDAVITKGYNLPAKHVIHTVGPVYDMNGTPEESLAKCYHESLKVAVSNGVKTVGFSAISTGVYGFPNEPAAQIACKTVREFLESEEGSKLSRVVFVTFMPVDVNAYDKTIPNVFPPAN
;
A
#
# COMPACT_ATOMS: atom_id res chain seq x y z
N MET A 1 -2.94 -21.10 -9.39
CA MET A 1 -2.69 -20.25 -8.21
C MET A 1 -3.99 -19.60 -7.80
N VAL A 2 -4.25 -19.47 -6.49
CA VAL A 2 -5.56 -19.05 -5.94
C VAL A 2 -5.61 -17.52 -5.82
N THR A 3 -6.61 -16.89 -6.46
CA THR A 3 -6.95 -15.47 -6.26
C THR A 3 -7.48 -15.24 -4.85
N ARG A 4 -7.05 -14.17 -4.17
CA ARG A 4 -7.59 -13.76 -2.87
C ARG A 4 -8.55 -12.59 -3.05
N THR A 5 -9.73 -12.71 -2.47
CA THR A 5 -10.76 -11.65 -2.43
C THR A 5 -10.57 -10.75 -1.20
N LEU A 6 -11.35 -9.67 -1.12
CA LEU A 6 -11.31 -8.78 0.03
C LEU A 6 -11.68 -9.49 1.35
N ASP A 7 -12.58 -10.48 1.28
CA ASP A 7 -13.06 -11.22 2.46
C ASP A 7 -11.99 -12.18 3.01
N ASP A 8 -11.01 -12.56 2.18
CA ASP A 8 -9.87 -13.38 2.59
C ASP A 8 -8.78 -12.56 3.31
N ILE A 9 -8.92 -11.23 3.37
CA ILE A 9 -7.94 -10.31 3.94
C ILE A 9 -8.47 -9.80 5.29
N PRO A 10 -7.85 -10.18 6.42
CA PRO A 10 -8.34 -9.78 7.73
C PRO A 10 -8.14 -8.27 7.96
N THR A 11 -9.09 -7.65 8.67
CA THR A 11 -8.95 -6.28 9.14
C THR A 11 -8.02 -6.18 10.34
N LEU A 12 -7.54 -4.98 10.67
CA LEU A 12 -6.80 -4.79 11.92
C LEU A 12 -7.62 -5.18 13.15
N SER A 13 -8.92 -4.88 13.18
CA SER A 13 -9.78 -5.31 14.29
C SER A 13 -9.89 -6.83 14.43
N GLN A 14 -9.86 -7.57 13.31
CA GLN A 14 -9.80 -9.03 13.33
C GLN A 14 -8.43 -9.52 13.80
N LEU A 15 -7.35 -8.94 13.28
CA LEU A 15 -5.97 -9.29 13.64
C LEU A 15 -5.64 -8.97 15.10
N TYR A 16 -6.19 -7.90 15.69
CA TYR A 16 -5.99 -7.59 17.11
C TYR A 16 -6.70 -8.58 18.04
N ARG A 17 -7.88 -9.08 17.63
CA ARG A 17 -8.64 -10.09 18.39
C ARG A 17 -8.06 -11.50 18.28
N ASP A 18 -7.39 -11.80 17.18
CA ASP A 18 -6.71 -13.07 17.00
C ASP A 18 -5.40 -13.10 17.81
N THR A 19 -5.39 -13.83 18.92
CA THR A 19 -4.21 -13.95 19.80
C THR A 19 -3.04 -14.69 19.15
N SER A 20 -3.26 -15.40 18.04
CA SER A 20 -2.20 -16.02 17.25
C SER A 20 -1.53 -15.07 16.26
N SER A 21 -2.15 -13.90 16.01
CA SER A 21 -1.62 -12.87 15.13
C SER A 21 -0.40 -12.18 15.74
N PRO A 22 0.72 -12.03 14.99
CA PRO A 22 1.86 -11.22 15.41
C PRO A 22 1.48 -9.79 15.78
N LEU A 23 0.45 -9.24 15.12
CA LEU A 23 -0.03 -7.89 15.36
C LEU A 23 -0.67 -7.73 16.75
N SER A 24 -1.37 -8.75 17.25
CA SER A 24 -1.93 -8.74 18.61
C SER A 24 -0.83 -8.68 19.66
N ALA A 25 0.22 -9.49 19.49
CA ALA A 25 1.40 -9.48 20.38
C ALA A 25 2.19 -8.16 20.30
N ALA A 26 2.28 -7.54 19.13
CA ALA A 26 2.92 -6.24 18.96
C ALA A 26 2.11 -5.12 19.64
N ALA A 27 0.78 -5.16 19.54
CA ALA A 27 -0.10 -4.19 20.18
C ALA A 27 -0.01 -4.21 21.70
N SER A 28 0.10 -5.39 22.33
CA SER A 28 0.28 -5.49 23.79
C SER A 28 1.61 -4.89 24.30
N LYS A 29 2.60 -4.72 23.41
CA LYS A 29 3.92 -4.14 23.73
C LYS A 29 4.02 -2.65 23.39
N SER A 30 3.05 -2.10 22.66
CA SER A 30 3.02 -0.68 22.33
C SER A 30 2.66 0.13 23.58
N THR A 31 3.55 1.05 23.97
CA THR A 31 3.43 1.80 25.23
C THR A 31 2.99 3.25 25.06
N SER A 32 3.03 3.81 23.84
CA SER A 32 2.44 5.13 23.54
C SER A 32 2.15 5.28 22.04
N SER A 33 0.91 5.62 21.71
CA SER A 33 0.51 6.04 20.36
C SER A 33 0.14 7.52 20.41
N SER A 34 0.61 8.29 19.41
CA SER A 34 0.16 9.67 19.20
C SER A 34 -1.21 9.75 18.52
N PHE A 35 -1.78 8.62 18.11
CA PHE A 35 -3.07 8.53 17.41
C PHE A 35 -4.15 8.00 18.34
N THR A 36 -5.36 8.54 18.23
CA THR A 36 -6.50 8.04 19.00
C THR A 36 -7.01 6.71 18.41
N PRO A 37 -7.32 5.70 19.25
CA PRO A 37 -7.97 4.47 18.80
C PRO A 37 -9.28 4.73 18.06
N ASN A 38 -9.50 4.02 16.95
CA ASN A 38 -10.71 4.16 16.14
C ASN A 38 -11.08 2.83 15.47
N ALA A 39 -12.11 2.16 16.00
CA ALA A 39 -12.57 0.86 15.51
C ALA A 39 -13.00 0.91 14.03
N SER A 40 -13.69 1.98 13.63
CA SER A 40 -14.15 2.14 12.25
C SER A 40 -12.99 2.28 11.26
N LEU A 41 -11.91 2.97 11.63
CA LEU A 41 -10.69 3.03 10.82
C LEU A 41 -9.94 1.69 10.81
N ASN A 42 -9.85 1.01 11.95
CA ASN A 42 -9.20 -0.31 12.05
C ASN A 42 -9.91 -1.35 11.16
N ASP A 43 -11.24 -1.26 11.03
CA ASP A 43 -12.00 -2.09 10.09
C ASP A 43 -11.77 -1.72 8.63
N ARG A 44 -11.26 -0.52 8.32
CA ARG A 44 -10.96 -0.09 6.94
C ARG A 44 -9.51 -0.38 6.53
N ILE A 45 -8.69 -0.93 7.42
CA ILE A 45 -7.33 -1.35 7.11
C ILE A 45 -7.22 -2.87 7.12
N GLY A 46 -6.62 -3.43 6.06
CA GLY A 46 -6.19 -4.82 6.01
C GLY A 46 -4.66 -4.93 6.02
N LEU A 47 -4.16 -6.03 6.56
CA LEU A 47 -2.74 -6.39 6.51
C LEU A 47 -2.64 -7.84 6.04
N VAL A 48 -1.83 -8.08 5.00
CA VAL A 48 -1.60 -9.43 4.49
C VAL A 48 -0.20 -9.56 3.92
N GLN A 49 0.43 -10.71 4.16
CA GLN A 49 1.64 -11.09 3.46
C GLN A 49 1.30 -11.90 2.21
N GLY A 50 1.85 -11.51 1.05
CA GLY A 50 1.69 -12.29 -0.18
C GLY A 50 1.95 -11.54 -1.48
N ASP A 51 1.64 -12.21 -2.59
CA ASP A 51 1.75 -11.67 -3.94
C ASP A 51 0.56 -10.74 -4.25
N ILE A 52 0.84 -9.44 -4.38
CA ILE A 52 -0.15 -8.41 -4.66
C ILE A 52 -0.89 -8.64 -5.99
N THR A 53 -0.28 -9.35 -6.95
CA THR A 53 -0.90 -9.66 -8.25
C THR A 53 -2.07 -10.64 -8.16
N LYS A 54 -2.27 -11.28 -6.98
CA LYS A 54 -3.36 -12.24 -6.74
C LYS A 54 -4.57 -11.62 -6.05
N LEU A 55 -4.51 -10.34 -5.67
CA LEU A 55 -5.59 -9.70 -4.93
C LEU A 55 -6.68 -9.17 -5.86
N LYS A 56 -7.92 -9.60 -5.64
CA LYS A 56 -9.11 -9.11 -6.34
C LYS A 56 -9.65 -7.87 -5.62
N LEU A 57 -9.01 -6.73 -5.88
CA LEU A 57 -9.36 -5.40 -5.38
C LEU A 57 -9.79 -4.48 -6.53
N ASP A 58 -10.29 -3.28 -6.23
CA ASP A 58 -10.55 -2.29 -7.27
C ASP A 58 -9.25 -1.75 -7.86
N ALA A 59 -8.21 -1.54 -7.05
CA ALA A 59 -6.87 -1.19 -7.51
C ALA A 59 -5.77 -1.81 -6.66
N ILE A 60 -4.65 -2.12 -7.30
CA ILE A 60 -3.36 -2.35 -6.63
C ILE A 60 -2.39 -1.24 -7.01
N VAL A 61 -1.47 -0.91 -6.11
CA VAL A 61 -0.47 0.13 -6.31
C VAL A 61 0.87 -0.50 -6.68
N ASN A 62 1.40 -0.09 -7.81
CA ASN A 62 2.70 -0.50 -8.33
C ASN A 62 3.78 0.51 -7.91
N ALA A 63 4.85 0.02 -7.27
CA ALA A 63 6.08 0.76 -7.07
C ALA A 63 6.89 0.81 -8.38
N ALA A 64 6.53 1.74 -9.25
CA ALA A 64 7.06 1.86 -10.60
C ALA A 64 8.35 2.69 -10.66
N ASN A 65 8.96 2.73 -11.85
CA ASN A 65 10.00 3.69 -12.21
C ASN A 65 9.44 4.81 -13.10
N LYS A 66 10.19 5.91 -13.27
CA LYS A 66 9.76 7.09 -14.03
C LYS A 66 9.22 6.79 -15.43
N ARG A 67 9.67 5.71 -16.07
CA ARG A 67 9.25 5.36 -17.44
C ARG A 67 7.91 4.63 -17.50
N LEU A 68 7.44 4.02 -16.40
CA LEU A 68 6.22 3.19 -16.34
C LEU A 68 6.24 1.93 -17.22
N LEU A 69 7.42 1.50 -17.70
CA LEU A 69 7.56 0.39 -18.65
C LEU A 69 8.00 -0.92 -18.00
N GLY A 70 7.63 -1.13 -16.73
CA GLY A 70 8.06 -2.27 -15.94
C GLY A 70 9.51 -2.18 -15.44
N GLY A 71 9.92 -3.20 -14.70
CA GLY A 71 11.23 -3.26 -14.06
C GLY A 71 11.43 -4.59 -13.33
N ALA A 72 12.25 -4.57 -12.27
CA ALA A 72 12.40 -5.70 -11.36
C ALA A 72 11.38 -5.64 -10.21
N GLY A 73 11.39 -6.65 -9.33
CA GLY A 73 10.56 -6.66 -8.12
C GLY A 73 9.06 -6.69 -8.42
N VAL A 74 8.29 -5.94 -7.62
CA VAL A 74 6.83 -5.90 -7.74
C VAL A 74 6.36 -5.32 -9.09
N ASP A 75 7.09 -4.37 -9.66
CA ASP A 75 6.79 -3.77 -10.96
C ASP A 75 6.85 -4.82 -12.08
N GLY A 76 7.93 -5.60 -12.11
CA GLY A 76 8.08 -6.73 -13.03
C GLY A 76 6.99 -7.79 -12.83
N ALA A 77 6.65 -8.12 -11.59
CA ALA A 77 5.60 -9.09 -11.29
C ALA A 77 4.21 -8.62 -11.77
N ILE A 78 3.89 -7.34 -11.56
CA ILE A 78 2.64 -6.71 -12.01
C ILE A 78 2.56 -6.72 -13.54
N HIS A 79 3.61 -6.28 -14.23
CA HIS A 79 3.64 -6.30 -15.71
C HIS A 79 3.53 -7.72 -16.28
N ALA A 80 4.24 -8.69 -15.70
CA ALA A 80 4.15 -10.08 -16.13
C ALA A 80 2.73 -10.66 -15.93
N ALA A 81 2.08 -10.34 -14.81
CA ALA A 81 0.75 -10.83 -14.50
C ALA A 81 -0.37 -10.11 -15.27
N ALA A 82 -0.24 -8.81 -15.54
CA ALA A 82 -1.23 -8.03 -16.28
C ALA A 82 -1.20 -8.29 -17.78
N GLY A 83 -0.02 -8.62 -18.35
CA GLY A 83 0.17 -8.83 -19.79
C GLY A 83 0.70 -7.59 -20.52
N PRO A 84 1.07 -7.74 -21.80
CA PRO A 84 1.73 -6.70 -22.60
C PRO A 84 0.87 -5.44 -22.82
N GLU A 85 -0.44 -5.54 -22.69
CA GLU A 85 -1.38 -4.43 -22.81
C GLU A 85 -1.17 -3.36 -21.73
N LEU A 86 -0.74 -3.76 -20.52
CA LEU A 86 -0.39 -2.80 -19.47
C LEU A 86 0.73 -1.87 -19.92
N ALA A 87 1.81 -2.42 -20.49
CA ALA A 87 2.91 -1.62 -20.99
C ALA A 87 2.50 -0.70 -22.16
N LYS A 88 1.52 -1.10 -22.98
CA LYS A 88 0.99 -0.25 -24.06
C LYS A 88 0.23 0.96 -23.50
N GLU A 89 -0.57 0.77 -22.45
CA GLU A 89 -1.31 1.86 -21.79
C GLU A 89 -0.41 2.77 -20.93
N CYS A 90 0.65 2.22 -20.32
CA CYS A 90 1.62 3.04 -19.58
C CYS A 90 2.43 3.98 -20.48
N ARG A 91 2.73 3.59 -21.72
CA ARG A 91 3.64 4.31 -22.61
C ARG A 91 3.28 5.79 -22.86
N PRO A 92 2.01 6.16 -23.13
CA PRO A 92 1.63 7.56 -23.28
C PRO A 92 1.48 8.34 -21.95
N LEU A 93 1.47 7.65 -20.80
CA LEU A 93 1.32 8.28 -19.47
C LEU A 93 2.66 8.71 -18.86
N GLY A 94 3.76 8.09 -19.30
CA GLY A 94 5.11 8.39 -18.81
C GLY A 94 5.87 9.40 -19.67
N PRO A 95 6.92 10.04 -19.11
CA PRO A 95 7.40 9.86 -17.75
C PRO A 95 6.54 10.61 -16.71
N ILE A 96 6.57 10.12 -15.46
CA ILE A 96 6.01 10.84 -14.30
C ILE A 96 7.10 11.10 -13.27
N GLU A 97 6.91 12.12 -12.44
CA GLU A 97 7.90 12.50 -11.42
C GLU A 97 7.77 11.67 -10.14
N THR A 98 8.84 11.71 -9.34
CA THR A 98 8.84 11.07 -8.01
C THR A 98 7.69 11.63 -7.16
N GLY A 99 6.93 10.72 -6.53
CA GLY A 99 5.76 11.06 -5.74
C GLY A 99 4.46 11.22 -6.54
N ASP A 100 4.51 11.29 -7.87
CA ASP A 100 3.29 11.33 -8.69
C ASP A 100 2.73 9.94 -8.92
N ALA A 101 1.42 9.88 -9.17
CA ALA A 101 0.70 8.64 -9.47
C ALA A 101 -0.21 8.76 -10.70
N VAL A 102 -0.32 7.70 -11.48
CA VAL A 102 -1.27 7.56 -12.62
C VAL A 102 -1.99 6.22 -12.56
N ILE A 103 -3.12 6.09 -13.24
CA ILE A 103 -3.95 4.88 -13.23
C ILE A 103 -4.08 4.26 -14.63
N THR A 104 -4.10 2.94 -14.68
CA THR A 104 -4.33 2.11 -15.87
C THR A 104 -5.32 0.99 -15.54
N LYS A 105 -5.75 0.23 -16.55
CA LYS A 105 -6.53 -0.99 -16.33
C LYS A 105 -5.64 -2.11 -15.78
N GLY A 106 -6.25 -3.05 -15.05
CA GLY A 106 -5.57 -4.23 -14.52
C GLY A 106 -5.32 -5.35 -15.52
N TYR A 107 -5.99 -5.33 -16.68
CA TYR A 107 -5.89 -6.36 -17.72
C TYR A 107 -6.12 -7.78 -17.18
N ASN A 108 -5.10 -8.65 -17.24
CA ASN A 108 -5.20 -10.03 -16.77
C ASN A 108 -5.12 -10.16 -15.24
N LEU A 109 -4.88 -9.06 -14.51
CA LEU A 109 -4.92 -9.06 -13.05
C LEU A 109 -6.36 -9.27 -12.53
N PRO A 110 -6.52 -9.92 -11.36
CA PRO A 110 -7.79 -9.90 -10.64
C PRO A 110 -8.21 -8.49 -10.20
N ALA A 111 -7.25 -7.59 -10.00
CA ALA A 111 -7.51 -6.19 -9.68
C ALA A 111 -8.01 -5.43 -10.92
N LYS A 112 -9.00 -4.55 -10.76
CA LYS A 112 -9.59 -3.83 -11.90
C LYS A 112 -8.65 -2.79 -12.50
N HIS A 113 -7.82 -2.17 -11.66
CA HIS A 113 -6.88 -1.12 -12.04
C HIS A 113 -5.49 -1.34 -11.42
N VAL A 114 -4.49 -0.72 -12.03
CA VAL A 114 -3.17 -0.52 -11.43
C VAL A 114 -2.92 0.97 -11.28
N ILE A 115 -2.59 1.41 -10.08
CA ILE A 115 -2.11 2.78 -9.83
C ILE A 115 -0.59 2.72 -9.77
N HIS A 116 0.08 3.41 -10.68
CA HIS A 116 1.53 3.44 -10.78
C HIS A 116 2.05 4.70 -10.10
N THR A 117 2.92 4.54 -9.12
CA THR A 117 3.58 5.66 -8.44
C THR A 117 5.09 5.48 -8.46
N VAL A 118 5.83 6.58 -8.55
CA VAL A 118 7.31 6.54 -8.56
C VAL A 118 7.83 6.88 -7.19
N GLY A 119 8.30 5.85 -6.48
CA GLY A 119 8.95 6.01 -5.18
C GLY A 119 10.29 6.75 -5.25
N PRO A 120 10.73 7.41 -4.17
CA PRO A 120 12.06 7.99 -4.07
C PRO A 120 13.14 6.91 -3.92
N VAL A 121 14.35 7.21 -4.40
CA VAL A 121 15.58 6.48 -4.05
C VAL A 121 16.12 7.11 -2.77
N TYR A 122 16.33 6.31 -1.72
CA TYR A 122 16.56 6.82 -0.36
C TYR A 122 17.83 7.68 -0.22
N ASP A 123 18.98 7.19 -0.68
CA ASP A 123 20.27 7.89 -0.54
C ASP A 123 20.57 8.90 -1.67
N MET A 124 19.55 9.36 -2.40
CA MET A 124 19.70 10.40 -3.42
C MET A 124 19.27 11.76 -2.87
N ASN A 125 19.96 12.83 -3.29
CA ASN A 125 19.66 14.21 -2.88
C ASN A 125 18.16 14.53 -2.93
N GLY A 126 17.60 15.10 -1.86
CA GLY A 126 16.20 15.55 -1.79
C GLY A 126 15.56 15.28 -0.43
N THR A 127 14.23 15.19 -0.42
CA THR A 127 13.41 14.84 0.74
C THR A 127 12.69 13.50 0.48
N PRO A 128 13.39 12.36 0.64
CA PRO A 128 12.83 11.05 0.31
C PRO A 128 11.60 10.72 1.17
N GLU A 129 11.54 11.17 2.43
CA GLU A 129 10.38 10.96 3.29
C GLU A 129 9.12 11.66 2.76
N GLU A 130 9.24 12.92 2.35
CA GLU A 130 8.14 13.70 1.77
C GLU A 130 7.68 13.10 0.44
N SER A 131 8.63 12.67 -0.38
CA SER A 131 8.36 12.02 -1.66
C SER A 131 7.63 10.68 -1.49
N LEU A 132 8.01 9.90 -0.48
CA LEU A 132 7.34 8.64 -0.16
C LEU A 132 5.93 8.89 0.35
N ALA A 133 5.74 9.86 1.27
CA ALA A 133 4.41 10.28 1.73
C ALA A 133 3.53 10.71 0.53
N LYS A 134 4.10 11.51 -0.39
CA LYS A 134 3.41 11.95 -1.60
C LYS A 134 2.96 10.77 -2.47
N CYS A 135 3.76 9.71 -2.61
CA CYS A 135 3.35 8.50 -3.35
C CYS A 135 2.06 7.88 -2.82
N TYR A 136 1.96 7.69 -1.50
CA TYR A 136 0.76 7.13 -0.87
C TYR A 136 -0.43 8.09 -1.02
N HIS A 137 -0.22 9.37 -0.75
CA HIS A 137 -1.27 10.39 -0.85
C HIS A 137 -1.84 10.50 -2.27
N GLU A 138 -0.99 10.70 -3.28
CA GLU A 138 -1.44 10.84 -4.67
C GLU A 138 -2.06 9.54 -5.21
N SER A 139 -1.56 8.37 -4.79
CA SER A 139 -2.19 7.10 -5.15
C SER A 139 -3.62 6.99 -4.60
N LEU A 140 -3.86 7.39 -3.34
CA LEU A 140 -5.20 7.38 -2.74
C LEU A 140 -6.12 8.42 -3.40
N LYS A 141 -5.59 9.60 -3.73
CA LYS A 141 -6.34 10.65 -4.44
C LYS A 141 -6.73 10.23 -5.85
N VAL A 142 -5.81 9.60 -6.60
CA VAL A 142 -6.09 9.00 -7.91
C VAL A 142 -7.14 7.91 -7.79
N ALA A 143 -7.06 7.05 -6.77
CA ALA A 143 -8.07 6.04 -6.51
C ALA A 143 -9.46 6.66 -6.34
N VAL A 144 -9.60 7.63 -5.42
CA VAL A 144 -10.86 8.33 -5.15
C VAL A 144 -11.42 9.00 -6.41
N SER A 145 -10.57 9.68 -7.18
CA SER A 145 -10.97 10.40 -8.41
C SER A 145 -11.49 9.46 -9.51
N ASN A 146 -11.14 8.17 -9.45
CA ASN A 146 -11.56 7.15 -10.40
C ASN A 146 -12.62 6.18 -9.83
N GLY A 147 -13.23 6.51 -8.69
CA GLY A 147 -14.28 5.70 -8.07
C GLY A 147 -13.81 4.35 -7.51
N VAL A 148 -12.50 4.17 -7.32
CA VAL A 148 -11.89 3.01 -6.67
C VAL A 148 -12.22 3.05 -5.19
N LYS A 149 -12.69 1.93 -4.62
CA LYS A 149 -13.06 1.85 -3.20
C LYS A 149 -12.14 0.94 -2.37
N THR A 150 -11.37 0.07 -3.03
CA THR A 150 -10.45 -0.86 -2.37
C THR A 150 -9.06 -0.77 -3.00
N VAL A 151 -8.05 -0.46 -2.19
CA VAL A 151 -6.67 -0.20 -2.68
C VAL A 151 -5.68 -1.08 -1.92
N GLY A 152 -4.85 -1.84 -2.65
CA GLY A 152 -3.73 -2.59 -2.06
C GLY A 152 -2.39 -1.92 -2.35
N PHE A 153 -1.56 -1.68 -1.33
CA PHE A 153 -0.22 -1.13 -1.46
C PHE A 153 0.84 -2.19 -1.21
N SER A 154 1.82 -2.32 -2.12
CA SER A 154 3.11 -2.93 -1.78
C SER A 154 3.96 -1.98 -0.92
N ALA A 155 5.02 -2.48 -0.30
CA ALA A 155 6.01 -1.62 0.38
C ALA A 155 6.82 -0.79 -0.64
N ILE A 156 6.38 0.45 -0.90
CA ILE A 156 7.01 1.34 -1.89
C ILE A 156 8.43 1.72 -1.43
N SER A 157 9.37 1.70 -2.37
CA SER A 157 10.79 2.05 -2.21
C SER A 157 11.66 1.17 -1.29
N THR A 158 11.11 0.17 -0.59
CA THR A 158 11.91 -0.66 0.35
C THR A 158 12.71 -1.79 -0.31
N GLY A 159 12.53 -1.99 -1.63
CA GLY A 159 13.30 -2.93 -2.43
C GLY A 159 14.52 -2.27 -3.08
N VAL A 160 14.56 -2.26 -4.42
CA VAL A 160 15.69 -1.74 -5.22
C VAL A 160 16.03 -0.28 -4.91
N TYR A 161 15.09 0.52 -4.42
CA TYR A 161 15.28 1.94 -4.07
C TYR A 161 15.81 2.18 -2.64
N GLY A 162 15.97 1.11 -1.86
CA GLY A 162 16.78 1.12 -0.63
C GLY A 162 16.19 1.87 0.58
N PHE A 163 14.91 2.23 0.57
CA PHE A 163 14.29 2.91 1.71
C PHE A 163 14.24 1.97 2.93
N PRO A 164 14.74 2.39 4.11
CA PRO A 164 14.68 1.56 5.31
C PRO A 164 13.23 1.16 5.65
N ASN A 165 12.99 -0.13 5.88
CA ASN A 165 11.64 -0.69 5.98
C ASN A 165 10.81 -0.09 7.13
N GLU A 166 11.42 0.11 8.32
CA GLU A 166 10.71 0.68 9.48
C GLU A 166 10.28 2.15 9.25
N PRO A 167 11.19 3.08 8.87
CA PRO A 167 10.80 4.43 8.45
C PRO A 167 9.78 4.46 7.31
N ALA A 168 9.92 3.60 6.29
CA ALA A 168 8.97 3.54 5.18
C ALA A 168 7.56 3.09 5.65
N ALA A 169 7.48 2.09 6.54
CA ALA A 169 6.22 1.63 7.11
C ALA A 169 5.55 2.72 7.95
N GLN A 170 6.34 3.48 8.73
CA GLN A 170 5.83 4.63 9.50
C GLN A 170 5.20 5.69 8.60
N ILE A 171 5.90 6.07 7.53
CA ILE A 171 5.39 7.04 6.54
C ILE A 171 4.13 6.51 5.87
N ALA A 172 4.15 5.26 5.39
CA ALA A 172 3.00 4.61 4.75
C ALA A 172 1.77 4.60 5.65
N CYS A 173 1.91 4.11 6.88
CA CYS A 173 0.81 4.00 7.83
C CYS A 173 0.27 5.37 8.20
N LYS A 174 1.14 6.34 8.49
CA LYS A 174 0.75 7.70 8.87
C LYS A 174 0.00 8.40 7.74
N THR A 175 0.53 8.39 6.53
CA THR A 175 -0.12 9.03 5.38
C THR A 175 -1.48 8.40 5.07
N VAL A 176 -1.59 7.07 5.11
CA VAL A 176 -2.87 6.38 4.93
C VAL A 176 -3.87 6.74 6.04
N ARG A 177 -3.41 6.79 7.30
CA ARG A 177 -4.25 7.17 8.45
C ARG A 177 -4.83 8.55 8.26
N GLU A 178 -3.97 9.54 8.00
CA GLU A 178 -4.36 10.95 7.81
C GLU A 178 -5.30 11.11 6.61
N PHE A 179 -5.02 10.41 5.50
CA PHE A 179 -5.90 10.44 4.33
C PHE A 179 -7.29 9.88 4.66
N LEU A 180 -7.38 8.75 5.36
CA LEU A 180 -8.66 8.11 5.69
C LEU A 180 -9.51 8.88 6.69
N GLU A 181 -8.88 9.76 7.48
CA GLU A 181 -9.55 10.73 8.38
C GLU A 181 -10.07 11.97 7.65
N SER A 182 -9.66 12.20 6.40
CA SER A 182 -10.19 13.28 5.56
C SER A 182 -11.54 12.94 4.91
N GLU A 183 -12.23 13.98 4.44
CA GLU A 183 -13.48 13.86 3.66
C GLU A 183 -13.30 13.02 2.39
N GLU A 184 -12.17 13.16 1.68
CA GLU A 184 -11.87 12.35 0.50
C GLU A 184 -11.66 10.88 0.89
N GLY A 185 -10.98 10.67 2.02
CA GLY A 185 -10.75 9.38 2.63
C GLY A 185 -12.03 8.59 2.85
N SER A 186 -13.14 9.23 3.24
CA SER A 186 -14.43 8.58 3.50
C SER A 186 -14.97 7.74 2.32
N LYS A 187 -14.53 8.05 1.09
CA LYS A 187 -14.94 7.35 -0.14
C LYS A 187 -14.27 5.98 -0.32
N LEU A 188 -13.19 5.70 0.42
CA LEU A 188 -12.49 4.42 0.40
C LEU A 188 -13.09 3.45 1.42
N SER A 189 -13.43 2.24 0.98
CA SER A 189 -13.96 1.19 1.86
C SER A 189 -12.86 0.40 2.56
N ARG A 190 -11.73 0.12 1.88
CA ARG A 190 -10.60 -0.61 2.49
C ARG A 190 -9.25 -0.24 1.83
N VAL A 191 -8.24 -0.03 2.66
CA VAL A 191 -6.83 0.05 2.24
C VAL A 191 -6.11 -1.17 2.80
N VAL A 192 -5.31 -1.85 1.97
CA VAL A 192 -4.58 -3.06 2.36
C VAL A 192 -3.09 -2.83 2.24
N PHE A 193 -2.35 -3.05 3.32
CA PHE A 193 -0.90 -3.16 3.27
C PHE A 193 -0.51 -4.60 2.90
N VAL A 194 0.16 -4.75 1.77
CA VAL A 194 0.56 -6.03 1.20
C VAL A 194 2.08 -6.16 1.33
N THR A 195 2.51 -6.83 2.41
CA THR A 195 3.92 -7.10 2.65
C THR A 195 4.37 -8.34 1.89
N PHE A 196 5.67 -8.45 1.63
CA PHE A 196 6.23 -9.59 0.92
C PHE A 196 7.36 -10.25 1.72
N MET A 197 8.42 -9.50 2.03
CA MET A 197 9.56 -10.01 2.78
C MET A 197 9.30 -9.98 4.28
N PRO A 198 9.90 -10.91 5.07
CA PRO A 198 9.78 -10.90 6.53
C PRO A 198 10.20 -9.57 7.19
N VAL A 199 11.16 -8.85 6.58
CA VAL A 199 11.59 -7.53 7.07
C VAL A 199 10.48 -6.47 6.95
N ASP A 200 9.67 -6.52 5.89
CA ASP A 200 8.51 -5.64 5.75
C ASP A 200 7.42 -6.04 6.74
N VAL A 201 7.14 -7.34 6.88
CA VAL A 201 6.15 -7.85 7.86
C VAL A 201 6.47 -7.31 9.26
N ASN A 202 7.71 -7.49 9.71
CA ASN A 202 8.14 -7.01 11.02
C ASN A 202 8.07 -5.47 11.15
N ALA A 203 8.39 -4.72 10.08
CA ALA A 203 8.27 -3.26 10.09
C ALA A 203 6.82 -2.80 10.24
N TYR A 204 5.89 -3.43 9.52
CA TYR A 204 4.46 -3.12 9.61
C TYR A 204 3.84 -3.58 10.93
N ASP A 205 4.18 -4.77 11.44
CA ASP A 205 3.69 -5.28 12.72
C ASP A 205 4.08 -4.37 13.89
N LYS A 206 5.30 -3.81 13.87
CA LYS A 206 5.74 -2.82 14.87
C LYS A 206 5.05 -1.47 14.71
N THR A 207 4.80 -1.05 13.48
CA THR A 207 4.31 0.30 13.18
C THR A 207 2.80 0.44 13.39
N ILE A 208 2.03 -0.52 12.88
CA ILE A 208 0.57 -0.44 12.81
C ILE A 208 -0.06 -0.18 14.18
N PRO A 209 0.31 -0.86 15.29
CA PRO A 209 -0.29 -0.56 16.59
C PRO A 209 -0.04 0.86 17.11
N ASN A 210 1.02 1.52 16.63
CA ASN A 210 1.32 2.90 17.02
C ASN A 210 0.55 3.94 16.19
N VAL A 211 0.06 3.59 15.00
CA VAL A 211 -0.68 4.50 14.09
C VAL A 211 -2.18 4.20 14.03
N PHE A 212 -2.53 2.92 14.13
CA PHE A 212 -3.88 2.39 14.17
C PHE A 212 -4.06 1.57 15.47
N PRO A 213 -3.97 2.20 16.65
CA PRO A 213 -4.03 1.46 17.90
C PRO A 213 -5.34 0.68 18.04
N PRO A 214 -5.33 -0.47 18.73
CA PRO A 214 -6.53 -1.23 19.02
C PRO A 214 -7.58 -0.33 19.68
N ALA A 215 -8.80 -0.35 19.15
CA ALA A 215 -9.94 0.25 19.81
C ALA A 215 -10.58 -0.83 20.69
N ASN A 216 -10.72 -0.53 21.99
CA ASN A 216 -11.37 -1.40 22.97
C ASN A 216 -12.83 -1.68 22.60
#